data_AF-A0A1F8J1K8-F1
#
_entry.id   AF-A0A1F8J1K8-F1
#
_cell.length_a   1.000
_cell.length_b   1.000
_cell.length_c   1.000
_cell.angle_alpha   90.00
_cell.angle_beta   90.00
_cell.angle_gamma   90.00
#
_symmetry.space_group_name_H-M   'P 1'
#
loop_
_entity.id
_entity.type
_entity.pdbx_description
1 polymer ?
#
loop_
_entity_poly.entity_id
_entity_poly.type
_entity_poly.pdbx_seq_one_letter_code
_entity_poly.pdbx_strand_id
1 'polypeptide(L)'
;MEPIGERQTKGEVPKPPDDEEPPRTRLKFTAYVVHLFQKTVDFFLEAHQHAKGVGNPLAALQAALEILKTENRSEDVRFLNELSLIWSALMEDSLSFKQKEVEEKFRLLVKKILHYPQNLPHSFGYYLTEYAGQKWVPFPYMELIQNLHREHEKNPAESALTEWTRLINDISSLLQ
;
A
#
# COMPACT_ATOMS: atom_id res chain seq x y z
N MET A 1 75.88 33.71 -19.81
CA MET A 1 75.30 32.70 -18.90
C MET A 1 74.19 33.40 -18.15
N GLU A 2 72.98 32.89 -18.36
CA GLU A 2 71.69 33.59 -18.33
C GLU A 2 71.09 33.71 -16.92
N PRO A 3 70.28 34.75 -16.65
CA PRO A 3 69.22 34.67 -15.65
C PRO A 3 67.96 34.03 -16.27
N ILE A 4 67.54 32.91 -15.69
CA ILE A 4 66.38 32.11 -16.11
C ILE A 4 65.08 32.84 -15.75
N GLY A 5 64.39 33.33 -16.77
CA GLY A 5 63.13 32.73 -17.22
C GLY A 5 61.93 32.79 -16.27
N GLU A 6 61.20 33.90 -16.39
CA GLU A 6 59.74 34.03 -16.54
C GLU A 6 58.78 33.00 -15.88
N ARG A 7 57.88 33.59 -15.07
CA ARG A 7 56.70 33.01 -14.43
C ARG A 7 55.80 32.29 -15.44
N GLN A 8 55.61 30.98 -15.25
CA GLN A 8 54.58 30.21 -15.94
C GLN A 8 53.18 30.59 -15.44
N THR A 9 52.35 31.03 -16.38
CA THR A 9 50.92 31.30 -16.24
C THR A 9 50.14 30.02 -15.95
N LYS A 10 49.29 30.10 -14.92
CA LYS A 10 48.27 29.14 -14.49
C LYS A 10 47.50 28.54 -15.69
N GLY A 11 47.52 27.22 -15.80
CA GLY A 11 46.60 26.48 -16.66
C GLY A 11 45.15 26.64 -16.21
N GLU A 12 44.25 26.85 -17.16
CA GLU A 12 42.80 26.80 -16.97
C GLU A 12 42.39 25.40 -16.49
N VAL A 13 41.66 25.37 -15.37
CA VAL A 13 41.00 24.17 -14.85
C VAL A 13 39.71 23.96 -15.64
N PRO A 14 39.44 22.77 -16.21
CA PRO A 14 38.16 22.48 -16.84
C PRO A 14 37.04 22.55 -15.80
N LYS A 15 36.01 23.34 -16.11
CA LYS A 15 34.79 23.48 -15.29
C LYS A 15 34.07 22.11 -15.22
N PRO A 16 33.61 21.65 -14.05
CA PRO A 16 32.82 20.42 -13.96
C PRO A 16 31.52 20.56 -14.77
N PRO A 17 31.01 19.48 -15.37
CA PRO A 17 29.76 19.53 -16.13
C PRO A 17 28.63 19.99 -15.23
N ASP A 18 27.81 20.92 -15.77
CA ASP A 18 26.64 21.47 -15.11
C ASP A 18 25.78 20.33 -14.52
N ASP A 19 25.50 20.43 -13.23
CA ASP A 19 24.46 19.65 -12.56
C ASP A 19 23.15 19.87 -13.34
N GLU A 20 22.75 18.88 -14.13
CA GLU A 20 21.39 18.81 -14.66
C GLU A 20 20.45 18.76 -13.45
N GLU A 21 19.84 19.91 -13.12
CA GLU A 21 18.72 19.97 -12.19
C GLU A 21 17.72 18.88 -12.58
N PRO A 22 17.37 17.93 -11.68
CA PRO A 22 16.44 16.87 -12.02
C PRO A 22 15.11 17.50 -12.45
N PRO A 23 14.48 17.01 -13.54
CA PRO A 23 13.36 17.69 -14.17
C PRO A 23 12.22 17.92 -13.17
N ARG A 24 11.85 19.20 -12.98
CA ARG A 24 10.80 19.70 -12.07
C ARG A 24 9.44 18.98 -12.21
N THR A 25 9.23 18.26 -13.30
CA THR A 25 8.06 17.40 -13.55
C THR A 25 8.00 16.20 -12.60
N ARG A 26 9.16 15.61 -12.23
CA ARG A 26 9.22 14.49 -11.27
C ARG A 26 8.78 14.93 -9.87
N LEU A 27 9.16 16.14 -9.45
CA LEU A 27 8.78 16.71 -8.15
C LEU A 27 7.26 16.92 -7.98
N LYS A 28 6.54 17.27 -9.05
CA LYS A 28 5.08 17.43 -8.98
C LYS A 28 4.35 16.10 -8.90
N PHE A 29 4.85 15.08 -9.61
CA PHE A 29 4.30 13.74 -9.54
C PHE A 29 4.57 13.09 -8.18
N THR A 30 5.80 13.23 -7.65
CA THR A 30 6.11 12.73 -6.30
C THR A 30 5.33 13.47 -5.23
N ALA A 31 5.15 14.78 -5.33
CA ALA A 31 4.31 15.54 -4.40
C ALA A 31 2.83 15.11 -4.44
N TYR A 32 2.29 14.83 -5.64
CA TYR A 32 0.92 14.30 -5.78
C TYR A 32 0.79 12.91 -5.15
N VAL A 33 1.74 12.01 -5.41
CA VAL A 33 1.77 10.66 -4.83
C VAL A 33 1.93 10.71 -3.32
N VAL A 34 2.82 11.56 -2.79
CA VAL A 34 3.03 11.77 -1.35
C VAL A 34 1.80 12.38 -0.68
N HIS A 35 1.11 13.32 -1.33
CA HIS A 35 -0.12 13.90 -0.79
C HIS A 35 -1.31 12.92 -0.83
N LEU A 36 -1.41 12.10 -1.89
CA LEU A 36 -2.39 11.01 -1.92
C LEU A 36 -2.08 10.00 -0.79
N PHE A 37 -0.82 9.65 -0.62
CA PHE A 37 -0.33 8.76 0.43
C PHE A 37 -0.64 9.30 1.83
N GLN A 38 -0.34 10.57 2.10
CA GLN A 38 -0.65 11.21 3.38
C GLN A 38 -2.15 11.14 3.66
N LYS A 39 -3.01 11.47 2.68
CA LYS A 39 -4.46 11.33 2.85
C LYS A 39 -4.90 9.90 3.11
N THR A 40 -4.29 8.92 2.45
CA THR A 40 -4.62 7.49 2.63
C THR A 40 -4.18 6.99 4.01
N VAL A 41 -3.01 7.40 4.48
CA VAL A 41 -2.48 7.08 5.81
C VAL A 41 -3.29 7.78 6.90
N ASP A 42 -3.59 9.07 6.73
CA ASP A 42 -4.43 9.84 7.65
C ASP A 42 -5.82 9.22 7.76
N PHE A 43 -6.44 8.86 6.63
CA PHE A 43 -7.73 8.17 6.63
C PHE A 43 -7.67 6.80 7.33
N PHE A 44 -6.60 6.02 7.10
CA PHE A 44 -6.40 4.74 7.76
C PHE A 44 -6.22 4.90 9.28
N LEU A 45 -5.43 5.87 9.71
CA LEU A 45 -5.21 6.22 11.11
C LEU A 45 -6.46 6.81 11.79
N GLU A 46 -7.24 7.62 11.07
CA GLU A 46 -8.52 8.17 11.53
C GLU A 46 -9.58 7.07 11.64
N ALA A 47 -9.68 6.19 10.65
CA ALA A 47 -10.55 5.01 10.69
C ALA A 47 -10.21 4.10 11.88
N HIS A 48 -8.93 4.01 12.25
CA HIS A 48 -8.49 3.28 13.43
C HIS A 48 -8.97 3.92 14.75
N GLN A 49 -8.88 5.25 14.89
CA GLN A 49 -9.36 5.96 16.08
C GLN A 49 -10.89 5.89 16.23
N HIS A 50 -11.61 5.79 15.11
CA HIS A 50 -13.07 5.65 15.05
C HIS A 50 -13.57 4.21 15.02
N ALA A 51 -12.73 3.19 15.23
CA ALA A 51 -13.14 1.78 15.24
C ALA A 51 -14.12 1.39 16.38
N LYS A 52 -14.52 2.35 17.24
CA LYS A 52 -15.67 2.21 18.17
C LYS A 52 -16.99 2.80 17.62
N GLY A 53 -17.01 3.33 16.40
CA GLY A 53 -18.21 3.92 15.80
C GLY A 53 -17.98 4.41 14.37
N VAL A 54 -18.31 3.54 13.40
CA VAL A 54 -18.76 3.87 12.04
C VAL A 54 -17.79 4.70 11.18
N GLY A 55 -16.65 4.12 10.82
CA GLY A 55 -15.97 4.44 9.56
C GLY A 55 -16.33 3.36 8.52
N ASN A 56 -16.45 3.70 7.23
CA ASN A 56 -16.75 2.73 6.17
C ASN A 56 -15.60 1.69 6.06
N PRO A 57 -15.79 0.42 6.49
CA PRO A 57 -14.70 -0.54 6.55
C PRO A 57 -14.18 -0.93 5.17
N LEU A 58 -15.03 -0.83 4.14
CA LEU A 58 -14.64 -1.09 2.76
C LEU A 58 -13.64 -0.03 2.26
N ALA A 59 -13.89 1.24 2.58
CA ALA A 59 -12.95 2.32 2.29
C ALA A 59 -11.65 2.19 3.10
N ALA A 60 -11.73 1.77 4.37
CA ALA A 60 -10.54 1.53 5.20
C ALA A 60 -9.68 0.39 4.65
N LEU A 61 -10.32 -0.70 4.20
CA LEU A 61 -9.62 -1.80 3.55
C LEU A 61 -8.95 -1.32 2.26
N GLN A 62 -9.65 -0.51 1.45
CA GLN A 62 -9.06 0.07 0.25
C GLN A 62 -7.80 0.87 0.56
N ALA A 63 -7.87 1.76 1.55
CA ALA A 63 -6.73 2.58 1.95
C ALA A 63 -5.53 1.71 2.39
N ALA A 64 -5.77 0.67 3.18
CA ALA A 64 -4.74 -0.26 3.60
C ALA A 64 -4.07 -0.97 2.41
N LEU A 65 -4.85 -1.42 1.43
CA LEU A 65 -4.32 -2.06 0.23
C LEU A 65 -3.54 -1.08 -0.67
N GLU A 66 -3.96 0.18 -0.77
CA GLU A 66 -3.20 1.22 -1.49
C GLU A 66 -1.87 1.53 -0.79
N ILE A 67 -1.83 1.54 0.54
CA ILE A 67 -0.56 1.65 1.29
C ILE A 67 0.35 0.48 0.91
N LEU A 68 -0.14 -0.76 0.92
CA LEU A 68 0.66 -1.94 0.55
C LEU A 68 1.17 -1.94 -0.89
N LYS A 69 0.55 -1.19 -1.82
CA LYS A 69 1.09 -1.02 -3.18
C LYS A 69 2.32 -0.11 -3.21
N THR A 70 2.42 0.81 -2.25
CA THR A 70 3.46 1.87 -2.24
C THR A 70 4.57 1.61 -1.22
N GLU A 71 4.29 0.87 -0.15
CA GLU A 71 5.21 0.63 0.96
C GLU A 71 5.10 -0.80 1.49
N ASN A 72 6.25 -1.42 1.77
CA ASN A 72 6.28 -2.69 2.48
C ASN A 72 6.01 -2.48 3.98
N ARG A 73 4.81 -2.84 4.46
CA ARG A 73 4.43 -2.79 5.88
C ARG A 73 4.43 -4.17 6.57
N SER A 74 5.14 -5.14 6.01
CA SER A 74 5.18 -6.51 6.54
C SER A 74 5.67 -6.64 7.99
N GLU A 75 6.53 -5.73 8.44
CA GLU A 75 7.10 -5.75 9.80
C GLU A 75 6.35 -4.84 10.78
N ASP A 76 5.38 -4.06 10.28
CA ASP A 76 4.59 -3.15 11.10
C ASP A 76 3.43 -3.89 11.76
N VAL A 77 3.69 -4.43 12.96
CA VAL A 77 2.70 -5.17 13.75
C VAL A 77 1.42 -4.36 13.99
N ARG A 78 1.50 -3.03 14.12
CA ARG A 78 0.31 -2.19 14.33
C ARG A 78 -0.55 -2.20 13.07
N PHE A 79 0.07 -1.91 11.93
CA PHE A 79 -0.60 -1.96 10.63
C PHE A 79 -1.26 -3.31 10.36
N LEU A 80 -0.56 -4.42 10.65
CA LEU A 80 -1.07 -5.76 10.43
C LEU A 80 -2.28 -6.10 11.31
N ASN A 81 -2.28 -5.65 12.55
CA ASN A 81 -3.43 -5.80 13.44
C ASN A 81 -4.61 -4.93 13.00
N GLU A 82 -4.32 -3.70 12.58
CA GLU A 82 -5.34 -2.78 12.07
C GLU A 82 -6.01 -3.34 10.82
N LEU A 83 -5.24 -3.90 9.90
CA LEU A 83 -5.74 -4.60 8.72
C LEU A 83 -6.69 -5.76 9.09
N SER A 84 -6.32 -6.57 10.09
CA SER A 84 -7.18 -7.65 10.58
C SER A 84 -8.47 -7.13 11.24
N LEU A 85 -8.41 -6.03 12.00
CA LEU A 85 -9.60 -5.40 12.60
C LEU A 85 -10.55 -4.83 11.54
N ILE A 86 -10.00 -4.16 10.52
CA ILE A 86 -10.77 -3.65 9.38
C ILE A 86 -11.45 -4.81 8.65
N TRP A 87 -10.74 -5.91 8.44
CA TRP A 87 -11.29 -7.12 7.84
C TRP A 87 -12.47 -7.67 8.66
N SER A 88 -12.33 -7.81 9.98
CA SER A 88 -13.42 -8.25 10.85
C SER A 88 -14.64 -7.34 10.76
N ALA A 89 -14.46 -6.03 10.87
CA ALA A 89 -15.55 -5.05 10.77
C ALA A 89 -16.26 -5.11 9.40
N LEU A 90 -15.50 -5.27 8.32
CA LEU A 90 -16.04 -5.41 6.97
C LEU A 90 -16.91 -6.67 6.82
N MET A 91 -16.47 -7.79 7.40
CA MET A 91 -17.23 -9.04 7.37
C MET A 91 -18.55 -8.91 8.14
N GLU A 92 -18.59 -8.18 9.27
CA GLU A 92 -19.82 -7.89 10.01
C GLU A 92 -20.79 -7.01 9.21
N ASP A 93 -20.31 -5.91 8.63
CA ASP A 93 -21.11 -4.99 7.82
C ASP A 93 -21.71 -5.66 6.57
N SER A 94 -20.99 -6.62 6.00
CA SER A 94 -21.41 -7.31 4.78
C SER A 94 -22.72 -8.08 4.89
N LEU A 95 -23.13 -8.44 6.12
CA LEU A 95 -24.42 -9.07 6.40
C LEU A 95 -25.62 -8.17 6.02
N SER A 96 -25.38 -6.88 5.85
CA SER A 96 -26.41 -5.88 5.55
C SER A 96 -26.59 -5.59 4.05
N PHE A 97 -25.76 -6.16 3.16
CA PHE A 97 -25.86 -5.92 1.72
C PHE A 97 -27.14 -6.52 1.14
N LYS A 98 -28.05 -5.65 0.67
CA LYS A 98 -29.35 -6.06 0.09
C LYS A 98 -29.33 -6.15 -1.43
N GLN A 99 -28.38 -5.48 -2.08
CA GLN A 99 -28.28 -5.47 -3.53
C GLN A 99 -27.46 -6.68 -4.01
N LYS A 100 -28.08 -7.52 -4.84
CA LYS A 100 -27.50 -8.78 -5.32
C LYS A 100 -26.14 -8.59 -6.01
N GLU A 101 -26.00 -7.55 -6.81
CA GLU A 101 -24.75 -7.28 -7.53
C GLU A 101 -23.59 -6.91 -6.59
N VAL A 102 -23.87 -6.08 -5.57
CA VAL A 102 -22.93 -5.74 -4.49
C VAL A 102 -22.53 -7.01 -3.74
N GLU A 103 -23.50 -7.84 -3.36
CA GLU A 103 -23.25 -9.09 -2.65
C GLU A 103 -22.37 -10.05 -3.46
N GLU A 104 -22.63 -10.21 -4.77
CA GLU A 104 -21.84 -11.08 -5.65
C GLU A 104 -20.40 -10.60 -5.79
N LYS A 105 -20.19 -9.30 -6.04
CA LYS A 105 -18.84 -8.71 -6.13
C LYS A 105 -18.11 -8.79 -4.80
N PHE A 106 -18.80 -8.53 -3.69
CA PHE A 106 -18.22 -8.66 -2.36
C PHE A 106 -17.82 -10.10 -2.05
N ARG A 107 -18.68 -11.08 -2.36
CA ARG A 107 -18.35 -12.51 -2.20
C ARG A 107 -17.14 -12.92 -3.03
N LEU A 108 -16.99 -12.37 -4.23
CA LEU A 108 -15.81 -12.58 -5.07
C LEU A 108 -14.55 -12.01 -4.42
N LEU A 109 -14.60 -10.78 -3.93
CA LEU A 109 -13.49 -10.14 -3.19
C LEU A 109 -13.09 -10.98 -1.98
N VAL A 110 -14.06 -11.37 -1.15
CA VAL A 110 -13.83 -12.20 0.04
C VAL A 110 -13.19 -13.52 -0.34
N LYS A 111 -13.71 -14.21 -1.36
CA LYS A 111 -13.13 -15.47 -1.84
C LYS A 111 -11.67 -15.30 -2.26
N LYS A 112 -11.35 -14.22 -2.99
CA LYS A 112 -9.99 -13.94 -3.47
C LYS A 112 -9.01 -13.70 -2.32
N ILE A 113 -9.39 -12.90 -1.34
CA ILE A 113 -8.57 -12.60 -0.16
C ILE A 113 -8.43 -13.83 0.73
N LEU A 114 -9.53 -14.54 0.99
CA LEU A 114 -9.54 -15.69 1.90
C LEU A 114 -8.66 -16.85 1.42
N HIS A 115 -8.48 -17.00 0.11
CA HIS A 115 -7.74 -18.12 -0.47
C HIS A 115 -6.40 -17.69 -1.09
N TYR A 116 -5.92 -16.49 -0.77
CA TYR A 116 -4.60 -16.06 -1.20
C TYR A 116 -3.53 -16.50 -0.19
N PRO A 117 -2.36 -17.01 -0.62
CA PRO A 117 -2.11 -17.58 -1.93
C PRO A 117 -2.84 -18.92 -2.06
N GLN A 118 -3.13 -19.31 -3.30
CA GLN A 118 -3.92 -20.52 -3.55
C GLN A 118 -3.19 -21.77 -3.02
N ASN A 119 -3.95 -22.71 -2.46
CA ASN A 119 -3.48 -24.03 -2.05
C ASN A 119 -2.49 -24.07 -0.88
N LEU A 120 -2.43 -23.02 -0.04
CA LEU A 120 -1.73 -23.09 1.24
C LEU A 120 -2.68 -23.43 2.41
N PRO A 121 -2.22 -24.17 3.44
CA PRO A 121 -3.03 -24.53 4.60
C PRO A 121 -3.41 -23.31 5.46
N HIS A 122 -2.52 -22.32 5.55
CA HIS A 122 -2.78 -21.04 6.22
C HIS A 122 -2.70 -19.93 5.18
N SER A 123 -3.87 -19.47 4.74
CA SER A 123 -4.01 -18.38 3.80
C SER A 123 -3.98 -17.02 4.48
N PHE A 124 -3.92 -15.97 3.69
CA PHE A 124 -4.06 -14.60 4.14
C PHE A 124 -5.37 -14.38 4.91
N GLY A 125 -6.48 -14.96 4.43
CA GLY A 125 -7.75 -14.96 5.16
C GLY A 125 -7.69 -15.60 6.55
N TYR A 126 -6.96 -16.71 6.68
CA TYR A 126 -6.73 -17.34 7.97
C TYR A 126 -6.04 -16.37 8.93
N TYR A 127 -4.97 -15.71 8.50
CA TYR A 127 -4.26 -14.76 9.36
C TYR A 127 -5.05 -13.49 9.67
N LEU A 128 -5.83 -12.97 8.72
CA LEU A 128 -6.73 -11.84 8.96
C LEU A 128 -7.79 -12.13 10.01
N THR A 129 -8.27 -13.38 10.06
CA THR A 129 -9.35 -13.79 10.97
C THR A 129 -8.81 -14.17 12.35
N GLU A 130 -7.76 -14.99 12.41
CA GLU A 130 -7.24 -15.53 13.68
C GLU A 130 -6.45 -14.49 14.50
N TYR A 131 -5.84 -13.50 13.85
CA TYR A 131 -4.95 -12.55 14.50
C TYR A 131 -5.56 -11.16 14.69
N ALA A 132 -6.86 -10.98 14.42
CA ALA A 132 -7.56 -9.74 14.73
C ALA A 132 -7.49 -9.43 16.23
N GLY A 133 -6.95 -8.25 16.58
CA GLY A 133 -6.83 -7.78 17.96
C GLY A 133 -5.73 -8.46 18.80
N GLN A 134 -4.88 -9.30 18.20
CA GLN A 134 -3.76 -9.92 18.92
C GLN A 134 -2.62 -8.92 19.14
N LYS A 135 -1.84 -9.10 20.23
CA LYS A 135 -0.68 -8.22 20.51
C LYS A 135 0.56 -8.57 19.69
N TRP A 136 0.51 -9.65 18.93
CA TRP A 136 1.62 -10.18 18.16
C TRP A 136 1.08 -10.77 16.86
N VAL A 137 1.94 -10.85 15.84
CA VAL A 137 1.63 -11.41 14.53
C VAL A 137 2.70 -12.45 14.15
N PRO A 138 2.31 -13.56 13.52
CA PRO A 138 3.22 -14.65 13.21
C PRO A 138 4.05 -14.33 11.97
N PHE A 139 5.29 -14.82 11.92
CA PHE A 139 6.20 -14.59 10.79
C PHE A 139 5.58 -14.95 9.41
N PRO A 140 4.86 -16.08 9.25
CA PRO A 140 4.16 -16.36 7.99
C PRO A 140 3.17 -15.28 7.54
N TYR A 141 2.50 -14.58 8.46
CA TYR A 141 1.60 -13.48 8.09
C TYR A 141 2.40 -12.29 7.54
N MET A 142 3.53 -11.97 8.18
CA MET A 142 4.46 -10.95 7.70
C MET A 142 4.98 -11.29 6.29
N GLU A 143 5.36 -12.54 6.04
CA GLU A 143 5.81 -13.00 4.72
C GLU A 143 4.73 -12.85 3.65
N LEU A 144 3.47 -13.14 3.96
CA LEU A 144 2.37 -12.96 3.03
C LEU A 144 2.20 -11.49 2.60
N ILE A 145 2.30 -10.57 3.56
CA ILE A 145 2.20 -9.13 3.30
C ILE A 145 3.39 -8.66 2.45
N GLN A 146 4.59 -9.14 2.78
CA GLN A 146 5.78 -8.85 2.00
C GLN A 146 5.66 -9.38 0.56
N ASN A 147 5.09 -10.57 0.39
CA ASN A 147 4.87 -11.16 -0.93
C ASN A 147 3.84 -10.38 -1.75
N LEU A 148 2.74 -9.93 -1.13
CA LEU A 148 1.75 -9.06 -1.79
C LEU A 148 2.40 -7.77 -2.32
N HIS A 149 3.24 -7.13 -1.50
CA HIS A 149 3.98 -5.94 -1.92
C HIS A 149 4.95 -6.24 -3.06
N ARG A 150 5.79 -7.28 -2.93
CA ARG A 150 6.75 -7.69 -3.97
C ARG A 150 6.08 -8.10 -5.29
N GLU A 151 4.94 -8.79 -5.23
CA GLU A 151 4.14 -9.12 -6.41
C GLU A 151 3.69 -7.85 -7.15
N HIS A 152 3.24 -6.84 -6.40
CA HIS A 152 2.86 -5.56 -6.96
C HIS A 152 4.05 -4.81 -7.55
N GLU A 153 5.19 -4.73 -6.85
CA GLU A 153 6.41 -4.12 -7.40
C GLU A 153 6.85 -4.77 -8.71
N LYS A 154 6.74 -6.10 -8.80
CA LYS A 154 7.15 -6.87 -9.97
C LYS A 154 6.18 -6.73 -11.16
N ASN A 155 4.88 -6.76 -10.91
CA ASN A 155 3.85 -6.64 -11.95
C ASN A 155 2.61 -5.90 -11.41
N PRO A 156 2.64 -4.54 -11.40
CA PRO A 156 1.57 -3.75 -10.82
C PRO A 156 0.20 -4.02 -11.43
N ALA A 157 0.14 -4.25 -12.75
CA ALA A 157 -1.12 -4.40 -13.49
C ALA A 157 -1.88 -5.69 -13.16
N GLU A 158 -1.17 -6.77 -12.85
CA GLU A 158 -1.76 -8.10 -12.64
C GLU A 158 -1.64 -8.60 -11.19
N SER A 159 -1.13 -7.75 -10.29
CA SER A 159 -0.99 -8.09 -8.87
C SER A 159 -2.34 -8.28 -8.15
N ALA A 160 -2.33 -9.09 -7.10
CA ALA A 160 -3.48 -9.30 -6.22
C ALA A 160 -3.99 -7.98 -5.63
N LEU A 161 -3.09 -7.09 -5.18
CA LEU A 161 -3.45 -5.77 -4.64
C LEU A 161 -4.23 -4.92 -5.66
N THR A 162 -3.85 -4.94 -6.93
CA THR A 162 -4.57 -4.23 -8.00
C THR A 162 -5.94 -4.87 -8.29
N GLU A 163 -6.02 -6.20 -8.33
CA GLU A 163 -7.30 -6.88 -8.51
C GLU A 163 -8.28 -6.55 -7.39
N TRP A 164 -7.84 -6.62 -6.13
CA TRP A 164 -8.69 -6.40 -4.96
C TRP A 164 -9.16 -4.96 -4.84
N THR A 165 -8.26 -3.99 -5.02
CA THR A 165 -8.62 -2.57 -5.02
C THR A 165 -9.58 -2.21 -6.15
N ARG A 166 -9.46 -2.83 -7.33
CA ARG A 166 -10.46 -2.69 -8.41
C ARG A 166 -11.83 -3.23 -7.99
N LEU A 167 -11.88 -4.43 -7.39
CA LEU A 167 -13.14 -4.99 -6.89
C LEU A 167 -13.78 -4.09 -5.82
N ILE A 168 -12.98 -3.52 -4.92
CA ILE A 168 -13.48 -2.58 -3.90
C ILE A 168 -14.05 -1.30 -4.54
N ASN A 169 -13.38 -0.75 -5.56
CA ASN A 169 -13.90 0.41 -6.30
C ASN A 169 -15.23 0.10 -6.98
N ASP A 170 -15.35 -1.07 -7.63
CA ASP A 170 -16.60 -1.51 -8.24
C ASP A 170 -17.73 -1.59 -7.20
N ILE A 171 -17.47 -2.23 -6.05
CA ILE A 171 -18.45 -2.35 -4.96
C ILE A 171 -18.85 -0.96 -4.45
N SER A 172 -17.87 -0.08 -4.22
CA SER A 172 -18.11 1.27 -3.70
C SER A 172 -18.94 2.12 -4.67
N SER A 173 -18.74 1.96 -5.98
CA SER A 173 -19.51 2.66 -7.02
C SER A 173 -20.98 2.24 -7.08
N LEU A 174 -21.29 1.02 -6.65
CA LEU A 174 -22.65 0.49 -6.60
C LEU A 174 -23.40 0.87 -5.31
N LEU A 175 -22.67 1.24 -4.25
CA LEU A 175 -23.22 1.64 -2.96
C LEU A 175 -23.57 3.13 -2.87
N GLN A 176 -23.18 3.94 -3.86
CA GLN A 176 -23.50 5.36 -3.97
C GLN A 176 -24.90 5.58 -4.56
#